data_AF-A0A947IX29-F1
#
_entry.id   AF-A0A947IX29-F1
#
_cell.length_a   1.000
_cell.length_b   1.000
_cell.length_c   1.000
_cell.angle_alpha   90.00
_cell.angle_beta   90.00
_cell.angle_gamma   90.00
#
_symmetry.space_group_name_H-M   'P 1'
#
loop_
_entity.id
_entity.type
_entity.pdbx_description
1 polymer ?
#
loop_
_entity_poly.entity_id
_entity_poly.type
_entity_poly.pdbx_seq_one_letter_code
_entity_poly.pdbx_strand_id
1 'polypeptide(L)'
;MEILGLIDAIEATILDSPRLPFSDKIVIKEKKILEMLAKLRLVAQSGGEAAQRAVQGQSQHSGWDKPQRMRKPLSQKAMSQEAKMAEKVTVSPGAQKSIEVLVNEARAKAETMKSGADKYAKDILNQLLIITTKIQRTIENGKQRLIDVNQEEE
;
A
#
# COMPACT_ATOMS: atom_id res chain seq x y z
N MET A 1 -0.05 -15.55 7.61
CA MET A 1 -0.80 -14.54 8.39
C MET A 1 0.02 -13.28 8.66
N GLU A 2 1.34 -13.35 8.86
CA GLU A 2 2.15 -12.14 9.17
C GLU A 2 2.28 -11.13 8.02
N ILE A 3 2.32 -11.57 6.76
CA ILE A 3 2.40 -10.68 5.58
C ILE A 3 1.12 -9.85 5.40
N LEU A 4 -0.06 -10.49 5.47
CA LEU A 4 -1.33 -9.77 5.35
C LEU A 4 -1.48 -8.72 6.45
N GLY A 5 -1.16 -9.06 7.70
CA GLY A 5 -1.23 -8.09 8.79
C GLY A 5 -0.29 -6.89 8.63
N LEU A 6 0.87 -7.07 7.99
CA LEU A 6 1.78 -5.96 7.66
C LEU A 6 1.24 -5.09 6.53
N ILE A 7 0.56 -5.68 5.55
CA ILE A 7 -0.12 -4.95 4.47
C ILE A 7 -1.27 -4.11 5.07
N ASP A 8 -2.12 -4.72 5.89
CA ASP A 8 -3.22 -4.03 6.56
C ASP A 8 -2.72 -2.88 7.45
N ALA A 9 -1.58 -3.06 8.13
CA ALA A 9 -0.97 -2.01 8.94
C ALA A 9 -0.44 -0.83 8.11
N ILE A 10 0.11 -1.11 6.92
CA ILE A 10 0.52 -0.08 5.96
C ILE A 10 -0.70 0.68 5.45
N GLU A 11 -1.76 -0.04 5.08
CA GLU A 11 -3.02 0.55 4.61
C GLU A 11 -3.66 1.43 5.67
N ALA A 12 -3.78 0.95 6.91
CA ALA A 12 -4.28 1.74 8.03
C ALA A 12 -3.45 3.01 8.25
N THR A 13 -2.12 2.91 8.14
CA THR A 13 -1.23 4.08 8.27
C THR A 13 -1.46 5.10 7.15
N ILE A 14 -1.74 4.65 5.93
CA ILE A 14 -2.05 5.51 4.78
C ILE A 14 -3.40 6.20 4.97
N LEU A 15 -4.42 5.48 5.45
CA LEU A 15 -5.77 5.99 5.68
C LEU A 15 -5.84 7.03 6.81
N ASP A 16 -5.06 6.82 7.87
CA ASP A 16 -5.00 7.68 9.06
C ASP A 16 -4.05 8.89 8.88
N SER A 17 -3.35 8.97 7.74
CA SER A 17 -2.39 10.04 7.49
C SER A 17 -3.06 11.38 7.18
N PRO A 18 -2.54 12.50 7.69
CA PRO A 18 -3.06 13.83 7.39
C PRO A 18 -3.08 14.09 5.88
N ARG A 19 -4.26 14.43 5.36
CA ARG A 19 -4.45 14.83 3.96
C ARG A 19 -4.11 16.30 3.81
N LEU A 20 -3.45 16.66 2.72
CA LEU A 20 -3.25 18.05 2.36
C LEU A 20 -4.60 18.65 1.95
N PRO A 21 -4.96 19.85 2.44
CA PRO A 21 -6.17 20.52 1.98
C PRO A 21 -6.06 20.79 0.48
N PHE A 22 -7.16 20.59 -0.25
CA PHE A 22 -7.24 20.81 -1.70
C PHE A 22 -6.39 19.86 -2.57
N SER A 23 -5.97 18.70 -2.04
CA SER A 23 -5.19 17.70 -2.78
C SER A 23 -5.48 16.26 -2.30
N ASP A 24 -5.36 15.28 -3.19
CA ASP A 24 -5.40 13.84 -2.84
C ASP A 24 -4.09 13.31 -2.22
N LYS A 25 -3.13 14.21 -1.97
CA LYS A 25 -1.85 13.86 -1.37
C LYS A 25 -1.98 13.72 0.14
N ILE A 26 -1.30 12.71 0.68
CA ILE A 26 -1.18 12.47 2.13
C ILE A 26 0.23 12.75 2.60
N VAL A 27 0.35 13.22 3.84
CA VAL A 27 1.63 13.47 4.48
C VAL A 27 1.99 12.26 5.32
N ILE A 28 3.04 11.56 4.91
CA ILE A 28 3.56 10.39 5.63
C ILE A 28 5.00 10.67 6.05
N LYS A 29 5.34 10.28 7.29
CA LYS A 29 6.74 10.26 7.74
C LYS A 29 7.51 9.18 6.98
N GLU A 30 8.42 9.61 6.12
CA GLU A 30 9.24 8.75 5.25
C GLU A 30 9.89 7.57 6.00
N LYS A 31 10.55 7.83 7.13
CA LYS A 31 11.19 6.77 7.94
C LYS A 31 10.22 5.67 8.36
N LYS A 32 9.00 6.05 8.78
CA LYS A 32 7.98 5.11 9.27
C LYS A 32 7.51 4.18 8.15
N ILE A 33 7.24 4.71 6.96
CA ILE A 33 6.74 3.90 5.84
C ILE A 33 7.85 2.99 5.27
N LEU A 34 9.09 3.49 5.21
CA LEU A 34 10.24 2.70 4.77
C LEU A 34 10.53 1.53 5.71
N GLU A 35 10.41 1.71 7.02
CA GLU A 35 10.56 0.62 8.00
C GLU A 35 9.48 -0.46 7.84
N MET A 36 8.22 -0.07 7.61
CA MET A 36 7.12 -1.01 7.39
C MET A 36 7.30 -1.79 6.08
N LEU A 37 7.73 -1.12 5.01
CA LEU A 37 8.06 -1.74 3.73
C LEU A 37 9.26 -2.69 3.84
N ALA A 38 10.29 -2.34 4.61
CA ALA A 38 11.44 -3.20 4.84
C ALA A 38 11.05 -4.48 5.60
N LYS A 39 10.18 -4.38 6.61
CA LYS A 39 9.63 -5.55 7.32
C LYS A 39 8.79 -6.42 6.39
N LEU A 40 7.91 -5.82 5.58
CA LEU A 40 7.13 -6.55 4.58
C LEU A 40 8.03 -7.31 3.60
N ARG A 41 9.11 -6.67 3.12
CA ARG A 41 10.10 -7.29 2.24
C ARG A 41 10.78 -8.49 2.88
N LEU A 42 11.16 -8.38 4.15
CA LEU A 42 11.84 -9.45 4.90
C LEU A 42 10.92 -10.66 5.09
N VAL A 43 9.66 -10.42 5.47
CA VAL A 43 8.68 -11.51 5.65
C VAL A 43 8.31 -12.13 4.30
N ALA A 44 8.11 -11.33 3.25
CA ALA A 44 7.86 -11.82 1.90
C ALA A 44 9.00 -12.70 1.36
N GLN A 45 10.26 -12.37 1.67
CA GLN A 45 11.43 -13.18 1.31
C GLN A 45 11.54 -14.46 2.14
N SER A 46 11.13 -14.44 3.43
CA SER A 46 11.11 -15.63 4.28
C SER A 46 9.98 -16.62 3.96
N GLY A 47 8.92 -16.15 3.28
CA GLY A 47 7.73 -16.92 2.91
C GLY A 47 7.90 -17.92 1.76
N GLY A 48 9.11 -18.03 1.20
CA GLY A 48 9.44 -19.00 0.15
C GLY A 48 9.87 -20.38 0.65
N GLU A 49 10.68 -20.49 1.71
CA GLU A 49 11.32 -21.79 2.07
C GLU A 49 11.60 -22.03 3.57
N ALA A 50 11.27 -21.14 4.51
CA ALA A 50 11.80 -21.23 5.88
C ALA A 50 10.77 -21.36 7.02
N ALA A 51 9.51 -21.66 6.74
CA ALA A 51 8.45 -21.65 7.77
C ALA A 51 8.30 -22.96 8.59
N GLN A 52 9.10 -23.99 8.36
CA GLN A 52 8.89 -25.31 8.99
C GLN A 52 9.88 -25.71 10.09
N ARG A 53 10.84 -24.87 10.48
CA ARG A 53 11.84 -25.23 11.53
C ARG A 53 11.91 -24.33 12.76
N ALA A 54 11.17 -23.23 12.82
CA ALA A 54 11.24 -22.32 13.97
C ALA A 54 10.17 -22.54 15.06
N VAL A 55 9.16 -23.40 14.83
CA VAL A 55 7.98 -23.49 15.73
C VAL A 55 7.83 -24.85 16.44
N GLN A 56 8.68 -25.85 16.16
CA GLN A 56 8.73 -27.08 16.97
C GLN A 56 10.01 -27.11 17.80
N GLY A 57 9.90 -26.67 19.05
CA GLY A 57 10.98 -26.88 20.01
C GLY A 57 11.01 -25.94 21.21
N GLN A 58 9.91 -25.34 21.63
CA GLN A 58 9.85 -24.75 22.98
C GLN A 58 8.48 -24.94 23.61
N SER A 59 8.32 -26.08 24.28
CA SER A 59 7.61 -26.14 25.55
C SER A 59 8.11 -27.29 26.40
N GLN A 60 8.30 -26.98 27.68
CA GLN A 60 8.42 -27.88 28.85
C GLN A 60 9.83 -28.26 29.33
N HIS A 61 10.34 -27.39 30.23
CA HIS A 61 10.64 -27.69 31.64
C HIS A 61 11.16 -29.10 31.99
N SER A 62 12.43 -29.20 32.40
CA SER A 62 12.83 -29.59 33.77
C SER A 62 14.32 -29.98 33.82
N GLY A 63 15.06 -29.33 34.73
CA GLY A 63 16.06 -30.00 35.55
C GLY A 63 17.46 -30.31 34.98
N TRP A 64 18.44 -29.67 35.64
CA TRP A 64 19.75 -30.20 36.05
C TRP A 64 20.85 -30.52 35.01
N ASP A 65 22.03 -30.01 35.39
CA ASP A 65 23.41 -30.40 35.05
C ASP A 65 24.08 -30.04 33.71
N LYS A 66 25.12 -29.21 33.84
CA LYS A 66 26.32 -29.15 32.98
C LYS A 66 27.11 -30.48 33.14
N PRO A 67 27.81 -31.02 32.12
CA PRO A 67 29.01 -30.34 31.61
C PRO A 67 29.32 -30.48 30.10
N GLN A 68 29.95 -29.41 29.60
CA GLN A 68 30.95 -29.34 28.53
C GLN A 68 31.12 -30.58 27.62
N ARG A 69 30.92 -30.42 26.30
CA ARG A 69 31.68 -31.14 25.27
C ARG A 69 31.62 -30.48 23.89
N MET A 70 32.82 -30.07 23.44
CA MET A 70 33.35 -30.01 22.07
C MET A 70 32.66 -29.14 21.00
N ARG A 71 33.31 -28.00 20.71
CA ARG A 71 33.27 -27.35 19.40
C ARG A 71 33.95 -28.27 18.37
N LYS A 72 33.24 -28.67 17.31
CA LYS A 72 33.85 -29.13 16.05
C LYS A 72 33.65 -28.04 14.99
N PRO A 73 34.67 -27.65 14.20
CA PRO A 73 34.46 -26.74 13.09
C PRO A 73 33.85 -27.52 11.92
N LEU A 74 32.58 -27.25 11.61
CA LEU A 74 31.95 -27.67 10.36
C LEU A 74 32.38 -26.69 9.25
N SER A 75 33.63 -26.79 8.82
CA SER A 75 34.12 -26.09 7.64
C SER A 75 33.97 -26.96 6.39
N GLN A 76 33.48 -26.34 5.31
CA GLN A 76 33.88 -26.60 3.92
C GLN A 76 33.10 -27.64 3.08
N LYS A 77 32.03 -28.27 3.58
CA LYS A 77 31.14 -29.12 2.72
C LYS A 77 29.72 -28.60 2.47
N ALA A 78 29.32 -27.50 3.10
CA ALA A 78 27.99 -26.89 2.86
C ALA A 78 27.98 -25.91 1.67
N MET A 79 29.07 -25.17 1.43
CA MET A 79 29.09 -24.11 0.41
C MET A 79 29.22 -24.61 -1.04
N SER A 80 29.51 -25.89 -1.27
CA SER A 80 29.68 -26.42 -2.65
C SER A 80 28.38 -26.89 -3.31
N GLN A 81 27.26 -26.94 -2.58
CA GLN A 81 25.96 -27.32 -3.16
C GLN A 81 25.13 -26.12 -3.65
N GLU A 82 25.37 -24.92 -3.14
CA GLU A 82 24.65 -23.70 -3.58
C GLU A 82 25.19 -23.12 -4.90
N ALA A 83 26.44 -23.40 -5.27
CA ALA A 83 27.04 -22.87 -6.50
C ALA A 83 26.58 -23.57 -7.80
N LYS A 84 25.90 -24.73 -7.71
CA LYS A 84 25.39 -25.46 -8.90
C LYS A 84 23.90 -25.24 -9.18
N MET A 85 23.20 -24.44 -8.38
CA MET A 85 21.79 -24.07 -8.59
C MET A 85 21.60 -22.66 -9.17
N ALA A 86 22.67 -22.00 -9.62
CA ALA A 86 22.60 -20.79 -10.45
C ALA A 86 22.45 -21.11 -11.95
N GLU A 87 22.16 -22.37 -12.30
CA GLU A 87 21.97 -22.82 -13.66
C GLU A 87 20.50 -22.62 -14.09
N LYS A 88 20.28 -21.47 -14.74
CA LYS A 88 19.17 -21.22 -15.68
C LYS A 88 17.75 -21.40 -15.10
N VAL A 89 17.24 -20.36 -14.44
CA VAL A 89 15.79 -20.17 -14.29
C VAL A 89 15.22 -19.84 -15.68
N THR A 90 14.99 -20.88 -16.50
CA THR A 90 14.13 -20.77 -17.67
C THR A 90 12.73 -20.55 -17.15
N VAL A 91 12.21 -19.32 -17.27
CA VAL A 91 10.80 -19.04 -17.02
C VAL A 91 10.00 -20.03 -17.87
N SER A 92 9.33 -20.96 -17.21
CA SER A 92 8.50 -21.96 -17.88
C SER A 92 7.49 -21.25 -18.79
N PRO A 93 7.17 -21.78 -19.99
CA PRO A 93 6.13 -21.22 -20.85
C PRO A 93 4.78 -21.02 -20.12
N GLY A 94 4.49 -21.87 -19.12
CA GLY A 94 3.32 -21.71 -18.25
C GLY A 94 3.38 -20.48 -17.34
N ALA A 95 4.58 -20.14 -16.84
CA ALA A 95 4.79 -18.95 -16.01
C ALA A 95 4.62 -17.66 -16.83
N GLN A 96 5.11 -17.61 -18.07
CA GLN A 96 4.88 -16.47 -18.97
C GLN A 96 3.40 -16.20 -19.23
N LYS A 97 2.62 -17.26 -19.50
CA LYS A 97 1.17 -17.13 -19.72
C LYS A 97 0.43 -16.64 -18.47
N SER A 98 0.84 -17.09 -17.29
CA SER A 98 0.27 -16.60 -16.02
C SER A 98 0.60 -15.14 -15.74
N ILE A 99 1.81 -14.68 -16.08
CA ILE A 99 2.20 -13.27 -15.95
C ILE A 99 1.37 -12.39 -16.88
N GLU A 100 1.16 -12.84 -18.13
CA GLU A 100 0.37 -12.09 -19.11
C GLU A 100 -1.09 -11.92 -18.66
N VAL A 101 -1.71 -12.97 -18.10
CA VAL A 101 -3.06 -12.89 -17.53
C VAL A 101 -3.11 -11.91 -16.35
N LEU A 102 -2.15 -11.98 -15.43
CA LEU A 102 -2.09 -11.06 -14.27
C LEU A 102 -1.91 -9.60 -14.69
N VAL A 103 -1.06 -9.32 -15.68
CA VAL A 103 -0.86 -7.96 -16.20
C VAL A 103 -2.13 -7.44 -16.86
N ASN A 104 -2.83 -8.28 -17.63
CA ASN A 104 -4.08 -7.88 -18.26
C ASN A 104 -5.19 -7.61 -17.24
N GLU A 105 -5.30 -8.43 -16.20
CA GLU A 105 -6.26 -8.22 -15.11
C GLU A 105 -5.94 -6.93 -14.32
N ALA A 106 -4.66 -6.69 -14.02
CA ALA A 106 -4.22 -5.47 -13.36
C ALA A 106 -4.52 -4.21 -14.20
N ARG A 107 -4.32 -4.27 -15.52
CA ARG A 107 -4.69 -3.18 -16.44
C ARG A 107 -6.19 -2.92 -16.44
N ALA A 108 -7.01 -3.98 -16.50
CA ALA A 108 -8.47 -3.83 -16.46
C ALA A 108 -8.93 -3.18 -15.15
N LYS A 109 -8.38 -3.59 -14.00
CA LYS A 109 -8.67 -2.98 -12.69
C LYS A 109 -8.21 -1.52 -12.61
N ALA A 110 -7.05 -1.19 -13.19
CA ALA A 110 -6.57 0.18 -13.22
C ALA A 110 -7.51 1.08 -14.04
N GLU A 111 -8.00 0.59 -15.18
CA GLU A 111 -8.91 1.35 -16.05
C GLU A 111 -10.28 1.59 -15.39
N THR A 112 -10.83 0.58 -14.70
CA THR A 112 -12.08 0.75 -13.97
C THR A 112 -11.93 1.72 -12.80
N MET A 113 -10.81 1.65 -12.08
CA MET A 113 -10.50 2.59 -10.98
C MET A 113 -10.36 4.02 -11.50
N LYS A 114 -9.64 4.22 -12.62
CA LYS A 114 -9.49 5.52 -13.27
C LYS A 114 -10.84 6.08 -13.73
N SER A 115 -11.64 5.27 -14.41
CA SER A 115 -12.98 5.66 -14.86
C SER A 115 -13.90 6.03 -13.68
N GLY A 116 -13.83 5.27 -12.58
CA GLY A 116 -14.55 5.58 -11.35
C GLY A 116 -14.12 6.91 -10.72
N ALA A 117 -12.81 7.18 -10.66
CA ALA A 117 -12.25 8.43 -10.17
C ALA A 117 -12.65 9.61 -11.06
N ASP A 118 -12.58 9.47 -12.39
CA ASP A 118 -12.99 10.51 -13.34
C ASP A 118 -14.47 10.83 -13.22
N LYS A 119 -15.32 9.81 -13.04
CA LYS A 119 -16.76 10.00 -12.81
C LYS A 119 -17.01 10.77 -11.51
N TYR A 120 -16.38 10.36 -10.42
CA TYR A 120 -16.50 11.04 -9.14
C TYR A 120 -16.05 12.51 -9.22
N ALA A 121 -14.91 12.77 -9.85
CA ALA A 121 -14.41 14.14 -10.05
C ALA A 121 -15.42 15.00 -10.81
N LYS A 122 -16.04 14.47 -11.88
CA LYS A 122 -17.10 15.17 -12.61
C LYS A 122 -18.31 15.49 -11.73
N ASP A 123 -18.75 14.55 -10.90
CA ASP A 123 -19.90 14.76 -10.02
C ASP A 123 -19.63 15.88 -9.00
N ILE A 124 -18.43 15.90 -8.41
CA ILE A 124 -18.01 16.96 -7.49
C ILE A 124 -17.91 18.32 -8.20
N LEU A 125 -17.32 18.37 -9.39
CA LEU A 125 -17.21 19.59 -10.18
C LEU A 125 -18.59 20.15 -10.56
N ASN A 126 -19.53 19.28 -10.93
CA ASN A 126 -20.91 19.66 -11.21
C ASN A 126 -21.61 20.24 -9.96
N GLN A 127 -21.42 19.61 -8.80
CA GLN A 127 -21.98 20.12 -7.55
C GLN A 127 -21.41 21.50 -7.19
N LEU A 128 -20.09 21.68 -7.35
CA LEU A 128 -19.43 22.96 -7.13
C LEU A 128 -19.97 24.04 -8.08
N LEU A 129 -20.17 23.70 -9.36
CA LEU A 129 -20.76 24.61 -10.34
C LEU A 129 -22.16 25.06 -9.89
N ILE A 130 -23.03 24.13 -9.50
CA ILE A 130 -24.39 24.43 -9.03
C ILE A 130 -24.36 25.40 -7.84
N ILE A 131 -23.51 25.15 -6.85
CA ILE A 131 -23.39 26.01 -5.66
C ILE A 131 -22.89 27.39 -6.04
N THR A 132 -21.86 27.46 -6.89
CA THR A 132 -21.26 28.73 -7.32
C THR A 132 -22.26 29.58 -8.10
N THR A 133 -23.03 28.98 -9.00
CA THR A 133 -24.10 29.68 -9.74
C THR A 133 -25.18 30.21 -8.80
N LYS A 134 -25.57 29.45 -7.76
CA LYS A 134 -26.54 29.94 -6.75
C LYS A 134 -25.99 31.15 -6.00
N ILE A 135 -24.74 31.10 -5.56
CA ILE A 135 -24.08 32.22 -4.86
C ILE A 135 -24.02 33.44 -5.78
N GLN A 136 -23.59 33.26 -7.03
CA GLN A 136 -23.53 34.34 -8.02
C GLN A 136 -24.90 35.01 -8.20
N ARG A 137 -25.98 34.22 -8.30
CA ARG A 137 -27.34 34.75 -8.42
C ARG A 137 -27.75 35.54 -7.17
N THR A 138 -27.41 35.07 -5.98
CA THR A 138 -27.68 35.80 -4.74
C THR A 138 -26.93 37.14 -4.70
N ILE A 139 -25.67 37.17 -5.16
CA ILE A 139 -24.88 38.40 -5.26
C ILE A 139 -25.52 39.38 -6.25
N GLU A 140 -25.88 38.92 -7.45
CA GLU A 140 -26.53 39.78 -8.45
C GLU A 140 -27.87 40.34 -7.95
N ASN A 141 -28.70 39.51 -7.31
CA ASN A 141 -29.93 39.97 -6.68
C ASN A 141 -29.67 40.98 -5.53
N GLY A 142 -28.57 40.84 -4.80
CA GLY A 142 -28.14 41.79 -3.79
C GLY A 142 -27.75 43.13 -4.39
N LYS A 143 -26.93 43.11 -5.46
CA LYS A 143 -26.52 44.30 -6.21
C LYS A 143 -27.71 45.04 -6.81
N GLN A 144 -28.64 44.32 -7.45
CA GLN A 144 -29.82 44.93 -8.09
C GLN A 144 -30.67 45.68 -7.06
N ARG A 145 -30.92 45.07 -5.88
CA ARG A 145 -31.68 45.72 -4.81
C ARG A 145 -31.06 47.02 -4.31
N LEU A 146 -29.73 47.10 -4.26
CA LEU A 146 -29.04 48.33 -3.86
C LEU A 146 -29.16 49.42 -4.94
N ILE A 147 -29.17 49.04 -6.22
CA ILE A 147 -29.38 49.98 -7.33
C ILE A 147 -30.81 50.52 -7.28
N ASP A 148 -31.80 49.65 -7.09
CA ASP A 148 -33.22 50.02 -7.06
C ASP A 148 -33.51 50.98 -5.88
N VAL A 149 -32.95 50.72 -4.69
CA VAL A 149 -33.09 51.61 -3.52
C VAL A 149 -32.53 53.00 -3.79
N ASN A 150 -31.37 53.11 -4.45
CA ASN A 150 -30.77 54.41 -4.77
C ASN A 150 -31.58 55.19 -5.82
N GLN A 151 -32.41 54.55 -6.63
CA GLN A 151 -33.27 55.21 -7.63
C GLN A 151 -34.59 55.70 -7.04
N GLU A 152 -35.04 55.17 -5.91
CA GLU A 152 -36.25 55.62 -5.21
C GLU A 152 -35.98 56.81 -4.28
N GLU A 153 -34.70 57.10 -3.96
CA GLU A 153 -34.29 58.21 -3.08
C GLU A 153 -33.94 59.53 -3.83
N GLU A 154 -33.91 59.53 -5.18
CA GLU A 154 -33.74 60.72 -6.04
C GLU A 154 -35.07 61.22 -6.62
#